data_AF-A9AVX1-F1
#
_entry.id   AF-A9AVX1-F1
#
_cell.length_a   1.000
_cell.length_b   1.000
_cell.length_c   1.000
_cell.angle_alpha   90.00
_cell.angle_beta   90.00
_cell.angle_gamma   90.00
#
_symmetry.space_group_name_H-M   'P 1'
#
loop_
_entity.id
_entity.type
_entity.pdbx_description
1 polymer ?
#
loop_
_entity_poly.entity_id
_entity_poly.type
_entity_poly.pdbx_seq_one_letter_code
_entity_poly.pdbx_strand_id
1 'polypeptide(L)'
;MMPLHPQCRCTLLPILRGREPLAIPTGKQWFLEQSAKTQRDMLGPGRYALWQRGAFQFEDLATVHSGGIWGANAQVTTVNALRQLQS
;
A
#
# COMPACT_ATOMS: atom_id res chain seq x y z
N MET A 1 3.25 8.81 20.27
CA MET A 1 3.54 7.52 19.60
C MET A 1 4.54 7.81 18.49
N MET A 2 5.79 7.35 18.63
CA MET A 2 6.85 7.59 17.64
C MET A 2 6.49 6.81 16.35
N PRO A 3 6.51 7.43 15.17
CA PRO A 3 6.23 6.70 13.94
C PRO A 3 7.42 5.79 13.60
N LEU A 4 7.30 4.49 13.89
CA LEU A 4 8.40 3.54 13.74
C LEU A 4 8.65 3.13 12.27
N HIS A 5 7.68 3.25 11.35
CA HIS A 5 7.75 2.84 9.92
C HIS A 5 6.95 3.78 9.00
N PRO A 6 7.14 3.78 7.66
CA PRO A 6 6.24 4.50 6.74
C PRO A 6 4.78 4.14 7.02
N GLN A 7 3.98 5.15 7.37
CA GLN A 7 2.56 5.04 7.75
C GLN A 7 2.22 4.27 9.04
N CYS A 8 3.18 3.62 9.72
CA CYS A 8 3.00 3.02 11.06
C CYS A 8 1.84 2.02 11.20
N ARG A 9 1.55 1.27 10.14
CA ARG A 9 0.43 0.32 10.10
C ARG A 9 0.84 -1.13 10.31
N CYS A 10 2.14 -1.38 10.41
CA CYS A 10 2.68 -2.72 10.59
C CYS A 10 2.65 -3.12 12.07
N THR A 11 2.45 -4.41 12.31
CA THR A 11 2.61 -5.02 13.64
C THR A 11 3.42 -6.30 13.51
N LEU A 12 4.15 -6.66 14.57
CA LEU A 12 4.83 -7.95 14.66
C LEU A 12 3.79 -9.04 14.95
N LEU A 13 3.87 -10.16 14.24
CA LEU A 13 3.00 -11.32 14.44
C LEU A 13 3.86 -12.55 14.75
N PRO A 14 3.60 -13.26 15.86
CA PRO A 14 4.38 -14.43 16.23
C PRO A 14 3.99 -15.65 15.38
N ILE A 15 4.99 -16.46 15.03
CA ILE A 15 4.79 -17.80 14.45
C ILE A 15 4.83 -18.81 15.60
N LEU A 16 3.74 -19.56 15.78
CA LEU A 16 3.60 -20.53 16.88
C LEU A 16 3.98 -21.93 16.42
N ARG A 17 4.88 -22.60 17.16
CA ARG A 17 5.26 -23.99 16.86
C ARG A 17 4.06 -24.93 17.00
N GLY A 18 3.89 -25.84 16.04
CA GLY A 18 2.80 -26.83 16.04
C GLY A 18 1.42 -26.25 15.71
N ARG A 19 1.36 -25.04 15.18
CA ARG A 19 0.13 -24.38 14.70
C ARG A 19 0.36 -23.90 13.28
N GLU A 20 -0.69 -23.94 12.47
CA GLU A 20 -0.66 -23.28 11.17
C GLU A 20 -0.54 -21.76 11.33
N PRO A 21 0.21 -21.07 10.46
CA PRO A 21 0.24 -19.62 10.41
C PRO A 21 -1.16 -19.02 10.24
N LEU A 22 -1.35 -17.81 10.77
CA LEU A 22 -2.59 -17.06 10.54
C LEU A 22 -2.77 -16.82 9.04
N ALA A 23 -3.98 -17.10 8.53
CA ALA A 23 -4.37 -16.79 7.16
C ALA A 23 -4.63 -15.27 7.02
N ILE A 24 -3.57 -14.49 6.97
CA ILE A 24 -3.63 -13.03 6.87
C ILE A 24 -3.78 -12.65 5.38
N PRO A 25 -4.81 -11.88 5.00
CA PRO A 25 -4.96 -11.45 3.62
C PRO A 25 -3.81 -10.52 3.21
N THR A 26 -3.51 -10.49 1.92
CA THR A 26 -2.61 -9.46 1.36
C THR A 26 -3.21 -8.06 1.57
N GLY A 27 -2.35 -7.04 1.55
CA GLY A 27 -2.81 -5.65 1.67
C GLY A 27 -3.84 -5.26 0.59
N LYS A 28 -3.71 -5.82 -0.61
CA LYS A 28 -4.68 -5.65 -1.71
C LYS A 28 -6.02 -6.29 -1.40
N GLN A 29 -6.02 -7.55 -0.98
CA GLN A 29 -7.25 -8.28 -0.62
C GLN A 29 -7.99 -7.53 0.48
N TRP A 30 -7.28 -7.18 1.56
CA TRP A 30 -7.86 -6.40 2.65
C TRP A 30 -8.41 -5.05 2.16
N PHE A 31 -7.67 -4.30 1.32
CA PHE A 31 -8.09 -2.99 0.80
C PHE A 31 -9.38 -3.08 -0.02
N LEU A 32 -9.51 -4.11 -0.86
CA LEU A 32 -10.68 -4.32 -1.72
C LEU A 32 -11.95 -4.64 -0.91
N GLU A 33 -11.82 -5.23 0.26
CA GLU A 33 -12.94 -5.50 1.18
C GLU A 33 -13.42 -4.25 1.93
N GLN A 34 -12.68 -3.14 1.87
CA GLN A 34 -13.01 -1.93 2.63
C GLN A 34 -14.13 -1.12 1.97
N SER A 35 -14.89 -0.40 2.81
CA SER A 35 -15.90 0.55 2.33
C SER A 35 -15.30 1.64 1.43
N ALA A 36 -16.12 2.20 0.52
CA ALA A 36 -15.70 3.32 -0.33
C ALA A 36 -15.17 4.53 0.46
N LYS A 37 -15.76 4.80 1.64
CA LYS A 37 -15.27 5.84 2.56
C LYS A 37 -13.87 5.53 3.05
N THR A 38 -13.63 4.32 3.55
CA THR A 38 -12.31 3.88 4.02
C THR A 38 -11.26 3.95 2.90
N GLN A 39 -11.61 3.48 1.70
CA GLN A 39 -10.71 3.57 0.54
C GLN A 39 -10.36 5.02 0.20
N ARG A 40 -11.35 5.93 0.23
CA ARG A 40 -11.13 7.36 -0.02
C ARG A 40 -10.25 8.01 1.05
N ASP A 41 -10.51 7.71 2.32
CA ASP A 41 -9.74 8.25 3.45
C ASP A 41 -8.28 7.78 3.38
N MET A 42 -8.03 6.55 2.94
CA MET A 42 -6.68 5.98 2.77
C MET A 42 -5.93 6.55 1.55
N LEU A 43 -6.59 6.63 0.39
CA LEU A 43 -5.96 7.06 -0.86
C LEU A 43 -5.81 8.59 -0.94
N GLY A 44 -6.66 9.32 -0.24
CA GLY A 44 -6.85 10.75 -0.43
C GLY A 44 -7.58 11.05 -1.75
N PRO A 45 -8.04 12.30 -1.96
CA PRO A 45 -8.94 12.66 -3.05
C PRO A 45 -8.32 12.40 -4.44
N GLY A 46 -7.04 12.72 -4.63
CA GLY A 46 -6.37 12.59 -5.93
C GLY A 46 -6.21 11.15 -6.40
N ARG A 47 -5.69 10.26 -5.55
CA ARG A 47 -5.51 8.84 -5.91
C ARG A 47 -6.84 8.11 -5.95
N TYR A 48 -7.79 8.46 -5.08
CA TYR A 48 -9.12 7.86 -5.11
C TYR A 48 -9.85 8.14 -6.44
N ALA A 49 -9.77 9.37 -6.97
CA ALA A 49 -10.36 9.70 -8.26
C ALA A 49 -9.72 8.94 -9.44
N LEU A 50 -8.42 8.61 -9.34
CA LEU A 50 -7.71 7.76 -10.30
C LEU A 50 -8.11 6.28 -10.14
N TRP A 51 -8.21 5.80 -8.91
CA TRP A 51 -8.60 4.44 -8.56
C TRP A 51 -10.01 4.10 -9.08
N GLN A 52 -10.99 4.99 -8.86
CA GLN A 52 -12.38 4.76 -9.29
C GLN A 52 -12.55 4.59 -10.81
N ARG A 53 -11.64 5.16 -11.61
CA ARG A 53 -11.65 5.00 -13.07
C ARG A 53 -10.73 3.89 -13.57
N GLY A 54 -10.17 3.08 -12.66
CA GLY A 54 -9.25 2.00 -13.01
C GLY A 54 -7.93 2.48 -13.60
N ALA A 55 -7.47 3.68 -13.23
CA ALA A 55 -6.30 4.28 -13.87
C ALA A 55 -4.95 3.63 -13.53
N PHE A 56 -4.93 2.82 -12.48
CA PHE A 56 -3.75 2.11 -11.99
C PHE A 56 -4.18 0.85 -11.23
N GLN A 57 -3.26 -0.09 -11.05
CA GLN A 57 -3.41 -1.29 -10.22
C GLN A 57 -2.91 -1.02 -8.79
N PHE A 58 -3.42 -1.74 -7.79
CA PHE A 58 -3.06 -1.52 -6.38
C PHE A 58 -1.54 -1.52 -6.14
N GLU A 59 -0.81 -2.35 -6.89
CA GLU A 59 0.65 -2.47 -6.87
C GLU A 59 1.37 -1.18 -7.29
N ASP A 60 0.75 -0.35 -8.14
CA ASP A 60 1.31 0.91 -8.63
C ASP A 60 1.34 2.02 -7.57
N LEU A 61 0.74 1.79 -6.39
CA LEU A 61 0.74 2.76 -5.28
C LEU A 61 2.10 2.86 -4.56
N ALA A 62 2.97 1.88 -4.77
CA ALA A 62 4.30 1.84 -4.18
C ALA A 62 5.36 1.64 -5.27
N THR A 63 6.32 2.56 -5.34
CA THR A 63 7.48 2.44 -6.22
C THR A 63 8.69 2.06 -5.38
N VAL A 64 9.39 1.00 -5.79
CA VAL A 64 10.66 0.61 -5.17
C VAL A 64 11.79 1.27 -5.94
N HIS A 65 12.55 2.13 -5.27
CA HIS A 65 13.76 2.70 -5.83
C HIS A 65 14.96 1.88 -5.35
N SER A 66 15.69 1.29 -6.28
CA SER A 66 16.96 0.61 -6.01
C SER A 66 18.10 1.62 -6.14
N GLY A 67 18.81 1.90 -5.04
CA GLY A 67 20.02 2.72 -5.10
C GLY A 67 20.52 3.21 -3.75
N GLY A 68 21.80 3.57 -3.69
CA GLY A 68 22.42 4.19 -2.52
C GLY A 68 22.81 3.21 -1.41
N ILE A 69 23.19 3.78 -0.26
CA ILE A 69 23.79 3.06 0.88
C ILE A 69 22.81 2.07 1.54
N TRP A 70 21.51 2.31 1.41
CA TRP A 70 20.46 1.58 2.13
C TRP A 70 19.76 0.50 1.31
N GLY A 71 20.13 0.31 0.04
CA GLY A 71 19.50 -0.67 -0.84
C GLY A 71 18.09 -0.24 -1.31
N ALA A 72 17.26 -1.23 -1.65
CA ALA A 72 15.93 -0.97 -2.21
C ALA A 72 14.99 -0.33 -1.17
N ASN A 73 14.41 0.83 -1.50
CA ASN A 73 13.47 1.54 -0.64
C ASN A 73 12.11 1.74 -1.31
N ALA A 74 11.03 1.36 -0.63
CA ALA A 74 9.67 1.63 -1.08
C ALA A 74 9.28 3.08 -0.79
N GLN A 75 8.66 3.74 -1.77
CA GLN A 75 8.11 5.08 -1.68
C GLN A 75 6.67 5.09 -2.19
N VAL A 76 5.85 5.99 -1.63
CA VAL A 76 4.48 6.17 -2.12
C VAL A 76 4.52 6.85 -3.48
N THR A 77 3.90 6.23 -4.48
CA THR A 77 3.85 6.77 -5.83
C THR A 77 3.04 8.06 -5.86
N THR A 78 3.59 9.07 -6.54
CA THR A 78 2.95 10.38 -6.62
C THR A 78 1.72 10.34 -7.52
N VAL A 79 0.76 11.24 -7.28
CA VAL A 79 -0.42 11.38 -8.15
C VAL A 79 -0.03 11.70 -9.59
N ASN A 80 1.05 12.45 -9.80
CA ASN A 80 1.52 12.78 -11.14
C ASN A 80 2.06 11.54 -11.87
N ALA A 81 2.89 10.73 -11.19
CA ALA A 81 3.41 9.49 -11.75
C ALA A 81 2.27 8.51 -12.10
N LEU A 82 1.26 8.38 -11.22
CA LEU A 82 0.08 7.54 -11.49
C LEU A 82 -0.73 8.00 -12.72
N ARG A 83 -0.76 9.30 -13.04
CA ARG A 83 -1.43 9.80 -14.25
C ARG A 83 -0.69 9.41 -15.53
N GLN A 84 0.64 9.32 -15.46
CA GLN A 84 1.51 9.01 -16.60
C GLN A 84 1.49 7.52 -16.96
N LEU A 85 0.95 6.64 -16.10
CA LEU A 85 0.73 5.23 -16.43
C LEU A 85 -0.39 5.01 -17.46
N GLN A 86 -1.16 6.06 -17.78
CA GLN A 86 -2.27 6.01 -18.74
C GLN A 86 -1.93 6.53 -20.14
N SER A 87 -0.69 6.99 -20.36
CA SER A 87 -0.17 7.44 -21.66
C SER A 87 0.65 6.36 -22.34
#